data_AF-A0A1G4BHG7-F1
#
_entry.id   AF-A0A1G4BHG7-F1
#
_cell.length_a   1.000
_cell.length_b   1.000
_cell.length_c   1.000
_cell.angle_alpha   90.00
_cell.angle_beta   90.00
_cell.angle_gamma   90.00
#
_symmetry.space_group_name_H-M   'P 1'
#
loop_
_entity.id
_entity.type
_entity.pdbx_description
1 polymer ?
#
loop_
_entity_poly.entity_id
_entity_poly.type
_entity_poly.pdbx_seq_one_letter_code
_entity_poly.pdbx_strand_id
1 'polypeptide(L)'
;MSSLAKFIAAAVVGVAICPFVAAAGNVTVKELTGGCSVYPDYDASAGQAGPWSIQVKNTGGIIDDHGLTAIYSRGSTGIRWGYMAALDKAAVAQIPLQCVDGQGIQARVPTGVSDYNWENLVAAEIPYDALLMYFVNGTEIKPYSHYTTNGTQIDGVFLGSEGYTTWAFQKDTTSDQGTFWAARLLGANSEDPSTGKPLFDGEITGFLRVYGS
;
A
#
# COMPACT_ATOMS: atom_id res chain seq x y z
N MET A 1 41.84 62.54 2.00
CA MET A 1 41.23 61.54 2.90
C MET A 1 39.82 61.28 2.40
N SER A 2 39.61 60.22 1.62
CA SER A 2 38.34 59.87 0.97
C SER A 2 37.86 58.55 1.56
N SER A 3 36.70 58.57 2.22
CA SER A 3 36.05 57.42 2.85
C SER A 3 35.27 56.63 1.80
N LEU A 4 35.56 55.34 1.65
CA LEU A 4 34.82 54.42 0.79
C LEU A 4 33.98 53.51 1.70
N ALA A 5 32.68 53.77 1.80
CA ALA A 5 31.73 52.90 2.49
C ALA A 5 31.47 51.65 1.63
N LYS A 6 31.80 50.47 2.16
CA LYS A 6 31.42 49.19 1.57
C LYS A 6 30.10 48.73 2.17
N PHE A 7 29.04 48.70 1.35
CA PHE A 7 27.80 47.99 1.65
C PHE A 7 28.04 46.48 1.51
N ILE A 8 27.81 45.72 2.58
CA ILE A 8 27.72 44.27 2.52
C ILE A 8 26.23 43.93 2.36
N ALA A 9 25.86 43.46 1.18
CA ALA A 9 24.54 42.88 0.94
C ALA A 9 24.54 41.45 1.49
N ALA A 10 23.76 41.19 2.55
CA ALA A 10 23.51 39.85 3.04
C ALA A 10 22.47 39.17 2.14
N ALA A 11 22.89 38.17 1.38
CA ALA A 11 22.00 37.29 0.64
C ALA A 11 21.32 36.34 1.64
N VAL A 12 20.01 36.51 1.85
CA VAL A 12 19.18 35.58 2.59
C VAL A 12 18.98 34.35 1.69
N VAL A 13 19.68 33.26 1.99
CA VAL A 13 19.42 31.95 1.40
C VAL A 13 18.14 31.42 2.04
N GLY A 14 17.01 31.56 1.34
CA GLY A 14 15.75 30.93 1.72
C GLY A 14 15.86 29.43 1.57
N VAL A 15 15.86 28.70 2.68
CA VAL A 15 15.68 27.25 2.68
C VAL A 15 14.24 26.99 2.24
N ALA A 16 14.07 26.55 0.99
CA ALA A 16 12.80 26.04 0.51
C ALA A 16 12.50 24.72 1.23
N ILE A 17 11.72 24.79 2.31
CA ILE A 17 11.17 23.61 2.97
C ILE A 17 10.08 23.09 2.04
N CYS A 18 10.42 22.12 1.19
CA CYS A 18 9.43 21.40 0.41
C CYS A 18 8.53 20.65 1.41
N PRO A 19 7.22 20.92 1.47
CA PRO A 19 6.33 20.12 2.30
C PRO A 19 6.28 18.71 1.70
N PHE A 20 6.85 17.74 2.40
CA PHE A 20 6.50 16.34 2.17
C PHE A 20 5.02 16.22 2.44
N VAL A 21 4.23 15.87 1.42
CA VAL A 21 2.81 15.56 1.61
C VAL A 21 2.75 14.18 2.26
N ALA A 22 2.86 14.15 3.59
CA ALA A 22 2.46 12.99 4.38
C ALA A 22 0.94 12.90 4.28
N ALA A 23 0.45 11.97 3.46
CA ALA A 23 -0.97 11.85 3.18
C ALA A 23 -1.69 10.89 4.15
N ALA A 24 -1.01 9.86 4.65
CA ALA A 24 -1.51 9.04 5.75
C ALA A 24 -1.56 9.84 7.07
N GLY A 25 -2.75 9.98 7.65
CA GLY A 25 -2.93 10.61 8.96
C GLY A 25 -2.31 9.79 10.10
N ASN A 26 -1.93 10.44 11.20
CA ASN A 26 -1.46 9.76 12.40
C ASN A 26 -2.59 8.90 13.00
N VAL A 27 -2.41 7.57 12.96
CA VAL A 27 -3.33 6.59 13.55
C VAL A 27 -2.60 5.70 14.55
N THR A 28 -3.31 5.26 15.57
CA THR A 28 -2.89 4.12 16.39
C THR A 28 -3.50 2.87 15.79
N VAL A 29 -2.72 1.79 15.71
CA VAL A 29 -3.14 0.54 15.08
C VAL A 29 -3.21 -0.58 16.12
N LYS A 30 -4.15 -1.50 15.94
CA LYS A 30 -4.26 -2.72 16.74
C LYS A 30 -4.58 -3.89 15.81
N GLU A 31 -3.75 -4.93 15.85
CA GLU A 31 -4.04 -6.19 15.14
C GLU A 31 -5.37 -6.76 15.63
N LEU A 32 -6.22 -7.15 14.68
CA LEU A 32 -7.49 -7.80 14.97
C LEU A 32 -7.25 -9.30 15.17
N THR A 33 -7.40 -9.77 16.41
CA THR A 33 -7.25 -11.17 16.76
C THR A 33 -8.56 -11.92 16.47
N GLY A 34 -8.54 -12.85 15.53
CA GLY A 34 -9.72 -13.65 15.17
C GLY A 34 -9.62 -14.39 13.83
N GLY A 35 -8.45 -14.40 13.18
CA GLY A 35 -8.28 -15.04 11.88
C GLY A 35 -9.18 -14.39 10.83
N CYS A 36 -9.83 -15.18 9.98
CA CYS A 36 -10.71 -14.63 8.95
C CYS A 36 -12.06 -14.13 9.48
N SER A 37 -12.46 -14.50 10.70
CA SER A 37 -13.74 -14.10 11.29
C SER A 37 -13.89 -12.60 11.57
N VAL A 38 -12.80 -11.83 11.50
CA VAL A 38 -12.82 -10.38 11.68
C VAL A 38 -13.18 -9.62 10.41
N TYR A 39 -13.16 -10.29 9.27
CA TYR A 39 -13.49 -9.72 7.96
C TYR A 39 -15.01 -9.83 7.71
N PRO A 40 -15.58 -8.95 6.87
CA PRO A 40 -16.98 -9.06 6.46
C PRO A 40 -17.24 -10.36 5.70
N ASP A 41 -18.50 -10.79 5.70
CA ASP A 41 -18.99 -12.00 5.02
C ASP A 41 -18.25 -13.28 5.40
N TYR A 42 -17.82 -13.39 6.67
CA TYR A 42 -17.23 -14.64 7.15
C TYR A 42 -18.28 -15.77 7.24
N ASP A 43 -18.02 -16.85 6.51
CA ASP A 43 -18.73 -18.12 6.59
C ASP A 43 -17.92 -19.12 7.42
N ALA A 44 -18.40 -19.37 8.64
CA ALA A 44 -17.78 -20.31 9.57
C ALA A 44 -17.81 -21.78 9.08
N SER A 45 -18.69 -22.13 8.14
CA SER A 45 -18.76 -23.49 7.58
C SER A 45 -17.66 -23.75 6.54
N ALA A 46 -17.26 -22.70 5.82
CA ALA A 46 -16.16 -22.75 4.85
C ALA A 46 -14.81 -22.32 5.45
N GLY A 47 -14.82 -21.59 6.57
CA GLY A 47 -13.63 -20.96 7.14
C GLY A 47 -13.09 -19.84 6.25
N GLN A 48 -13.99 -19.08 5.62
CA GLN A 48 -13.65 -18.09 4.58
C GLN A 48 -14.42 -16.80 4.78
N ALA A 49 -13.80 -15.66 4.46
CA ALA A 49 -14.46 -14.36 4.42
C ALA A 49 -14.29 -13.71 3.04
N GLY A 50 -15.35 -13.07 2.54
CA GLY A 50 -15.43 -12.47 1.22
C GLY A 50 -16.17 -13.32 0.19
N PRO A 51 -16.01 -13.04 -1.12
CA PRO A 51 -15.04 -12.12 -1.70
C PRO A 51 -15.40 -10.64 -1.49
N TRP A 52 -14.39 -9.83 -1.19
CA TRP A 52 -14.48 -8.38 -1.06
C TRP A 52 -13.41 -7.71 -1.95
N SER A 53 -13.36 -6.38 -1.97
CA SER A 53 -12.33 -5.59 -2.65
C SER A 53 -11.54 -4.74 -1.64
N ILE A 54 -10.42 -4.16 -2.06
CA ILE A 54 -9.69 -3.15 -1.28
C ILE A 54 -9.93 -1.78 -1.87
N GLN A 55 -10.02 -0.77 -1.01
CA GLN A 55 -9.90 0.64 -1.39
C GLN A 55 -8.70 1.29 -0.73
N VAL A 56 -8.00 2.11 -1.51
CA VAL A 56 -6.99 3.03 -1.01
C VAL A 56 -7.67 4.19 -0.28
N LYS A 57 -7.13 4.61 0.87
CA LYS A 57 -7.67 5.68 1.69
C LYS A 57 -6.56 6.62 2.18
N ASN A 58 -6.93 7.88 2.41
CA ASN A 58 -6.09 8.90 3.01
C ASN A 58 -4.78 9.11 2.23
N THR A 59 -4.88 9.33 0.93
CA THR A 59 -3.78 9.69 0.01
C THR A 59 -3.77 11.17 -0.35
N GLY A 60 -4.57 11.98 0.36
CA GLY A 60 -4.78 13.38 0.02
C GLY A 60 -5.65 13.54 -1.23
N GLY A 61 -6.49 12.55 -1.55
CA GLY A 61 -7.42 12.57 -2.67
C GLY A 61 -6.85 12.16 -4.02
N ILE A 62 -5.60 11.72 -4.11
CA ILE A 62 -4.94 11.40 -5.39
C ILE A 62 -5.51 10.10 -5.98
N ILE A 63 -5.61 9.06 -5.16
CA ILE A 63 -6.14 7.72 -5.53
C ILE A 63 -7.10 7.20 -4.45
N ASP A 64 -7.68 8.08 -3.64
CA ASP A 64 -8.65 7.67 -2.62
C ASP A 64 -9.86 7.01 -3.28
N ASP A 65 -10.33 5.91 -2.67
CA ASP A 65 -11.42 5.05 -3.14
C ASP A 65 -11.10 4.20 -4.39
N HIS A 66 -9.88 4.30 -4.92
CA HIS A 66 -9.42 3.41 -5.99
C HIS A 66 -9.15 2.02 -5.41
N GLY A 67 -9.49 1.00 -6.18
CA GLY A 67 -9.20 -0.38 -5.81
C GLY A 67 -7.94 -0.92 -6.46
N LEU A 68 -7.51 -2.08 -5.98
CA LEU A 68 -6.29 -2.73 -6.43
C LEU A 68 -6.56 -3.65 -7.63
N THR A 69 -5.58 -3.71 -8.52
CA THR A 69 -5.43 -4.72 -9.57
C THR A 69 -4.07 -5.41 -9.44
N ALA A 70 -3.88 -6.50 -10.17
CA ALA A 70 -2.61 -7.21 -10.27
C ALA A 70 -1.83 -6.73 -11.48
N ILE A 71 -0.60 -6.30 -11.23
CA ILE A 71 0.44 -6.15 -12.25
C ILE A 71 1.43 -7.31 -12.05
N TYR A 72 1.90 -7.90 -13.14
CA TYR A 72 2.65 -9.15 -13.05
C TYR A 72 3.70 -9.31 -14.14
N SER A 73 4.69 -10.15 -13.84
CA SER A 73 5.78 -10.50 -14.74
C SER A 73 5.55 -11.87 -15.35
N ARG A 74 5.66 -11.93 -16.68
CA ARG A 74 5.61 -13.19 -17.45
C ARG A 74 7.01 -13.76 -17.66
N GLY A 75 7.14 -15.05 -17.40
CA GLY A 75 8.26 -15.87 -17.86
C GLY A 75 7.95 -16.61 -19.16
N SER A 76 8.86 -17.49 -19.56
CA SER A 76 8.70 -18.34 -20.75
C SER A 76 7.58 -19.38 -20.62
N THR A 77 7.19 -19.75 -19.39
CA THR A 77 6.23 -20.82 -19.13
C THR A 77 5.03 -20.43 -18.25
N GLY A 78 4.94 -19.17 -17.78
CA GLY A 78 3.88 -18.74 -16.87
C GLY A 78 4.15 -17.42 -16.18
N ILE A 79 3.32 -17.07 -15.20
CA ILE A 79 3.57 -15.91 -14.33
C ILE A 79 4.70 -16.25 -13.36
N ARG A 80 5.67 -15.34 -13.21
CA ARG A 80 6.81 -15.49 -12.29
C ARG A 80 6.49 -14.93 -10.91
N TRP A 81 5.86 -13.76 -10.88
CA TRP A 81 5.44 -13.01 -9.71
C TRP A 81 4.48 -11.91 -10.14
N GLY A 82 3.76 -11.33 -9.18
CA GLY A 82 3.02 -10.09 -9.39
C GLY A 82 2.81 -9.32 -8.10
N TYR A 83 2.38 -8.07 -8.24
CA TYR A 83 2.11 -7.14 -7.15
C TYR A 83 0.78 -6.41 -7.36
N MET A 84 0.24 -5.89 -6.26
CA MET A 84 -1.01 -5.16 -6.26
C MET A 84 -0.76 -3.66 -6.44
N ALA A 85 -1.56 -3.01 -7.29
CA ALA A 85 -1.46 -1.58 -7.56
C ALA A 85 -2.84 -0.94 -7.78
N ALA A 86 -2.98 0.33 -7.41
CA ALA A 86 -4.12 1.14 -7.83
C ALA A 86 -3.84 1.80 -9.18
N LEU A 87 -4.82 1.88 -10.08
CA LEU A 87 -4.67 2.63 -11.34
C LEU A 87 -5.31 4.01 -11.20
N ASP A 88 -4.72 5.04 -11.81
CA ASP A 88 -5.33 6.37 -11.91
C ASP A 88 -6.63 6.37 -12.73
N LYS A 89 -6.78 5.34 -13.58
CA LYS A 89 -7.96 5.20 -14.43
C LYS A 89 -9.16 4.75 -13.60
N ALA A 90 -10.22 5.56 -13.63
CA ALA A 90 -11.52 5.19 -13.08
C ALA A 90 -12.09 3.94 -13.80
N ALA A 91 -12.91 3.16 -13.09
CA ALA A 91 -13.60 1.98 -13.62
C ALA A 91 -12.69 0.84 -14.13
N VAL A 92 -11.51 0.68 -13.54
CA VAL A 92 -10.68 -0.53 -13.72
C VAL A 92 -11.26 -1.65 -12.86
N ALA A 93 -11.33 -2.86 -13.42
CA ALA A 93 -11.78 -4.04 -12.70
C ALA A 93 -10.87 -4.28 -11.48
N GLN A 94 -11.47 -4.28 -10.30
CA GLN A 94 -10.79 -4.58 -9.05
C GLN A 94 -10.63 -6.09 -8.91
N ILE A 95 -9.52 -6.52 -8.33
CA ILE A 95 -9.33 -7.93 -8.03
C ILE A 95 -10.15 -8.30 -6.79
N PRO A 96 -10.90 -9.41 -6.83
CA PRO A 96 -11.52 -9.97 -5.63
C PRO A 96 -10.45 -10.48 -4.66
N LEU A 97 -10.63 -10.18 -3.38
CA LEU A 97 -9.84 -10.70 -2.28
C LEU A 97 -10.73 -11.53 -1.35
N GLN A 98 -10.12 -12.50 -0.68
CA GLN A 98 -10.75 -13.30 0.36
C GLN A 98 -9.76 -13.54 1.50
N CYS A 99 -10.25 -14.00 2.64
CA CYS A 99 -9.43 -14.58 3.69
C CYS A 99 -9.81 -16.04 3.87
N VAL A 100 -8.82 -16.93 4.00
CA VAL A 100 -9.05 -18.36 4.30
C VAL A 100 -8.33 -18.73 5.60
N ASP A 101 -9.06 -19.34 6.54
CA ASP A 101 -8.52 -19.70 7.85
C ASP A 101 -7.27 -20.59 7.71
N GLY A 102 -6.19 -20.20 8.39
CA GLY A 102 -4.90 -20.88 8.33
C GLY A 102 -4.07 -20.64 7.07
N GLN A 103 -4.58 -19.89 6.08
CA GLN A 103 -3.83 -19.51 4.87
C GLN A 103 -3.62 -18.00 4.74
N GLY A 104 -4.52 -17.18 5.31
CA GLY A 104 -4.42 -15.72 5.30
C GLY A 104 -5.18 -15.07 4.14
N ILE A 105 -4.75 -13.87 3.77
CA ILE A 105 -5.37 -13.08 2.70
C ILE A 105 -4.93 -13.59 1.33
N GLN A 106 -5.92 -13.78 0.46
CA GLN A 106 -5.75 -14.23 -0.91
C GLN A 106 -6.35 -13.23 -1.88
N ALA A 107 -5.79 -13.19 -3.09
CA ALA A 107 -6.35 -12.44 -4.21
C ALA A 107 -6.57 -13.37 -5.40
N ARG A 108 -7.65 -13.13 -6.16
CA ARG A 108 -7.94 -13.88 -7.38
C ARG A 108 -7.15 -13.30 -8.55
N VAL A 109 -5.92 -13.77 -8.73
CA VAL A 109 -4.91 -13.17 -9.61
C VAL A 109 -4.59 -14.05 -10.82
N PRO A 110 -4.04 -13.46 -11.91
CA PRO A 110 -3.55 -14.24 -13.05
C PRO A 110 -2.40 -15.17 -12.65
N THR A 111 -2.49 -16.44 -13.05
CA THR A 111 -1.43 -17.45 -12.88
C THR A 111 -0.96 -18.06 -14.21
N GLY A 112 -1.64 -17.74 -15.32
CA GLY A 112 -1.33 -18.25 -16.66
C GLY A 112 -1.77 -17.32 -17.80
N VAL A 113 -1.89 -17.85 -19.02
CA VAL A 113 -2.33 -17.08 -20.21
C VAL A 113 -3.79 -16.66 -20.10
N SER A 114 -4.63 -17.45 -19.41
CA SER A 114 -6.04 -17.11 -19.14
C SER A 114 -6.54 -17.64 -17.79
N ASP A 115 -5.64 -18.15 -16.96
CA ASP A 115 -5.99 -18.77 -15.68
C ASP A 115 -5.93 -17.74 -14.54
N TYR A 116 -6.93 -17.80 -13.67
CA TYR A 116 -7.04 -17.00 -12.45
C TYR A 116 -7.27 -17.91 -11.26
N ASN A 117 -6.38 -17.86 -10.28
CA ASN A 117 -6.46 -18.64 -9.05
C ASN A 117 -6.38 -17.73 -7.82
N TRP A 118 -6.82 -18.27 -6.70
CA TRP A 118 -6.63 -17.65 -5.39
C TRP A 118 -5.20 -17.89 -4.94
N GLU A 119 -4.44 -16.81 -4.79
CA GLU A 119 -3.05 -16.86 -4.34
C GLU A 119 -2.87 -16.01 -3.10
N ASN A 120 -2.05 -16.49 -2.16
CA ASN A 120 -1.74 -15.76 -0.94
C ASN A 120 -1.00 -14.47 -1.28
N LEU A 121 -1.41 -13.38 -0.63
CA LEU A 121 -0.72 -12.11 -0.66
C LEU A 121 0.25 -11.99 0.52
N VAL A 122 1.43 -11.46 0.25
CA VAL A 122 2.46 -11.17 1.25
C VAL A 122 3.01 -9.75 1.07
N ALA A 123 3.55 -9.16 2.12
CA ALA A 123 4.48 -8.04 1.97
C ALA A 123 5.86 -8.60 1.67
N ALA A 124 6.45 -8.28 0.52
CA ALA A 124 7.70 -8.87 0.05
C ALA A 124 8.85 -8.69 1.05
N GLU A 125 9.78 -9.65 1.08
CA GLU A 125 10.81 -9.76 2.12
C GLU A 125 11.80 -8.59 2.19
N ILE A 126 12.01 -7.85 1.10
CA ILE A 126 12.95 -6.74 1.04
C ILE A 126 12.30 -5.50 1.70
N PRO A 127 12.75 -5.02 2.88
CA PRO A 127 11.97 -4.06 3.65
C PRO A 127 11.72 -2.71 2.94
N TYR A 128 12.74 -2.19 2.24
CA TYR A 128 12.61 -0.95 1.46
C TYR A 128 11.84 -1.13 0.15
N ASP A 129 11.49 -2.36 -0.25
CA ASP A 129 10.72 -2.71 -1.44
C ASP A 129 9.61 -3.73 -1.12
N ALA A 130 9.02 -3.62 0.07
CA ALA A 130 8.04 -4.57 0.61
C ALA A 130 6.67 -4.43 -0.06
N LEU A 131 6.60 -4.68 -1.38
CA LEU A 131 5.38 -4.64 -2.18
C LEU A 131 4.36 -5.69 -1.71
N LEU A 132 3.08 -5.39 -1.90
CA LEU A 132 2.00 -6.37 -1.74
C LEU A 132 1.99 -7.34 -2.93
N MET A 133 2.52 -8.55 -2.75
CA MET A 133 2.87 -9.47 -3.84
C MET A 133 2.28 -10.87 -3.71
N TYR A 134 2.32 -11.63 -4.81
CA TYR A 134 2.07 -13.07 -4.88
C TYR A 134 3.17 -13.80 -5.65
N PHE A 135 3.30 -15.12 -5.44
CA PHE A 135 4.39 -15.98 -5.92
C PHE A 135 5.81 -15.54 -5.49
N VAL A 136 5.90 -14.89 -4.34
CA VAL A 136 7.18 -14.53 -3.70
C VAL A 136 7.12 -14.86 -2.21
N ASN A 137 8.29 -14.89 -1.56
CA ASN A 137 8.35 -14.96 -0.11
C ASN A 137 8.13 -13.57 0.49
N GLY A 138 7.58 -13.54 1.70
CA GLY A 138 7.29 -12.32 2.41
C GLY A 138 6.60 -12.57 3.74
N THR A 139 6.19 -11.48 4.38
CA THR A 139 5.44 -11.53 5.64
C THR A 139 3.94 -11.57 5.37
N GLU A 140 3.21 -12.28 6.23
CA GLU A 140 1.76 -12.45 6.09
C GLU A 140 1.02 -11.12 6.23
N ILE A 141 0.04 -10.90 5.35
CA ILE A 141 -0.87 -9.76 5.46
C ILE A 141 -1.95 -10.05 6.49
N LYS A 142 -2.13 -9.12 7.43
CA LYS A 142 -3.01 -9.24 8.59
C LYS A 142 -4.04 -8.11 8.69
N PRO A 143 -5.15 -8.33 9.40
CA PRO A 143 -6.16 -7.31 9.67
C PRO A 143 -5.81 -6.42 10.87
N TYR A 144 -6.10 -5.13 10.74
CA TYR A 144 -5.91 -4.13 11.79
C TYR A 144 -7.14 -3.24 11.93
N SER A 145 -7.42 -2.82 13.17
CA SER A 145 -8.26 -1.66 13.46
C SER A 145 -7.40 -0.41 13.57
N HIS A 146 -7.88 0.69 13.02
CA HIS A 146 -7.26 2.01 13.20
C HIS A 146 -8.03 2.82 14.24
N TYR A 147 -7.30 3.67 14.95
CA TYR A 147 -7.84 4.62 15.91
C TYR A 147 -7.24 6.00 15.62
N THR A 148 -8.07 7.02 15.75
CA THR A 148 -7.60 8.42 15.79
C THR A 148 -6.66 8.61 16.97
N THR A 149 -5.87 9.68 16.96
CA THR A 149 -4.99 10.06 18.09
C THR A 149 -5.72 10.25 19.42
N ASN A 150 -7.03 10.52 19.38
CA ASN A 150 -7.88 10.66 20.55
C ASN A 150 -8.54 9.33 20.99
N GLY A 151 -8.16 8.20 20.38
CA GLY A 151 -8.64 6.86 20.73
C GLY A 151 -10.00 6.48 20.13
N THR A 152 -10.59 7.31 19.26
CA THR A 152 -11.83 6.93 18.55
C THR A 152 -11.50 5.96 17.42
N GLN A 153 -12.16 4.80 17.37
CA GLN A 153 -11.97 3.82 16.31
C GLN A 153 -12.41 4.39 14.96
N ILE A 154 -11.58 4.18 13.94
CA ILE A 154 -11.89 4.47 12.55
C ILE A 154 -12.53 3.21 11.97
N ASP A 155 -13.72 3.36 11.40
CA ASP A 155 -14.49 2.27 10.84
C ASP A 155 -13.75 1.53 9.70
N GLY A 156 -13.89 0.21 9.68
CA GLY A 156 -13.31 -0.69 8.69
C GLY A 156 -12.17 -1.57 9.20
N VAL A 157 -11.82 -2.55 8.37
CA VAL A 157 -10.66 -3.43 8.54
C VAL A 157 -9.57 -2.95 7.60
N PHE A 158 -8.38 -2.69 8.13
CA PHE A 158 -7.23 -2.22 7.38
C PHE A 158 -6.20 -3.35 7.21
N LEU A 159 -5.52 -3.38 6.07
CA LEU A 159 -4.48 -4.37 5.80
C LEU A 159 -3.10 -3.83 6.17
N GLY A 160 -2.28 -4.71 6.70
CA GLY A 160 -0.90 -4.42 7.08
C GLY A 160 -0.10 -5.68 7.35
N SER A 161 1.12 -5.53 7.85
CA SER A 161 1.94 -6.65 8.33
C SER A 161 2.83 -6.18 9.47
N GLU A 162 3.14 -7.08 10.40
CA GLU A 162 4.07 -6.85 11.52
C GLU A 162 3.80 -5.57 12.35
N GLY A 163 2.53 -5.19 12.53
CA GLY A 163 2.16 -3.99 13.27
C GLY A 163 2.17 -2.69 12.45
N TYR A 164 2.48 -2.75 11.15
CA TYR A 164 2.49 -1.62 10.24
C TYR A 164 1.32 -1.71 9.27
N THR A 165 0.64 -0.58 9.03
CA THR A 165 -0.51 -0.50 8.12
C THR A 165 -0.42 0.65 7.13
N THR A 166 0.61 1.49 7.23
CA THR A 166 0.85 2.57 6.27
C THR A 166 1.50 1.99 5.03
N TRP A 167 0.94 2.31 3.87
CA TRP A 167 1.47 1.93 2.58
C TRP A 167 1.99 3.16 1.87
N ALA A 168 3.20 3.06 1.30
CA ALA A 168 3.63 3.94 0.23
C ALA A 168 3.05 3.44 -1.09
N PHE A 169 2.72 4.38 -1.95
CA PHE A 169 2.20 4.15 -3.28
C PHE A 169 3.23 4.69 -4.26
N GLN A 170 3.96 3.76 -4.88
CA GLN A 170 4.97 4.06 -5.88
C GLN A 170 4.32 4.29 -7.24
N LYS A 171 4.47 5.50 -7.76
CA LYS A 171 4.00 5.85 -9.09
C LYS A 171 4.86 5.20 -10.17
N ASP A 172 4.21 4.52 -11.10
CA ASP A 172 4.82 4.09 -12.36
C ASP A 172 3.98 4.60 -13.53
N THR A 173 4.65 5.29 -14.45
CA THR A 173 4.03 5.88 -15.65
C THR A 173 4.47 5.19 -16.94
N THR A 174 5.22 4.10 -16.86
CA THR A 174 5.88 3.44 -18.00
C THR A 174 5.03 2.33 -18.63
N SER A 175 3.90 1.98 -18.02
CA SER A 175 3.01 0.93 -18.53
C SER A 175 2.03 1.43 -19.57
N ASP A 176 1.83 0.62 -20.62
CA ASP A 176 0.78 0.80 -21.63
C ASP A 176 -0.64 0.75 -21.03
N GLN A 177 -0.80 0.22 -19.81
CA GLN A 177 -2.07 0.19 -19.08
C GLN A 177 -2.41 1.52 -18.38
N GLY A 178 -1.51 2.50 -18.48
CA GLY A 178 -1.62 3.80 -17.82
C GLY A 178 -0.81 3.88 -16.52
N THR A 179 -0.96 4.99 -15.82
CA THR A 179 -0.29 5.21 -14.54
C THR A 179 -0.89 4.31 -13.46
N PHE A 180 -0.02 3.60 -12.75
CA PHE A 180 -0.39 2.80 -11.60
C PHE A 180 0.49 3.14 -10.39
N TRP A 181 -0.02 2.77 -9.23
CA TRP A 181 0.51 3.09 -7.92
C TRP A 181 0.68 1.80 -7.13
N ALA A 182 1.89 1.25 -7.16
CA ALA A 182 2.22 -0.01 -6.50
C ALA A 182 2.23 0.17 -4.97
N ALA A 183 1.54 -0.71 -4.25
CA ALA A 183 1.44 -0.61 -2.79
C ALA A 183 2.64 -1.30 -2.12
N ARG A 184 3.43 -0.52 -1.39
CA ARG A 184 4.61 -0.94 -0.63
C ARG A 184 4.41 -0.68 0.85
N LEU A 185 4.61 -1.67 1.71
CA LEU A 185 4.42 -1.50 3.15
C LEU A 185 5.55 -0.63 3.74
N LEU A 186 5.18 0.38 4.52
CA LEU A 186 6.13 1.18 5.29
C LEU A 186 6.31 0.59 6.69
N GLY A 187 7.22 -0.38 6.77
CA GLY A 187 7.60 -1.10 7.98
C GLY A 187 8.94 -0.68 8.59
N ALA A 188 9.49 -1.53 9.45
CA ALA A 188 10.85 -1.35 9.96
C ALA A 188 11.87 -1.41 8.81
N ASN A 189 12.82 -0.47 8.77
CA ASN A 189 13.88 -0.39 7.75
C ASN A 189 13.35 -0.20 6.32
N SER A 190 12.15 0.39 6.17
CA SER A 190 11.54 0.64 4.85
C SER A 190 12.03 1.94 4.19
N GLU A 191 12.95 2.66 4.82
CA GLU A 191 13.54 3.88 4.29
C GLU A 191 14.28 3.60 2.98
N ASP A 192 14.24 4.56 2.06
CA ASP A 192 15.04 4.57 0.85
C ASP A 192 16.52 4.41 1.21
N PRO A 193 17.19 3.32 0.78
CA PRO A 193 18.57 3.05 1.16
C PRO A 193 19.57 4.08 0.61
N SER A 194 19.18 4.84 -0.42
CA SER A 194 20.02 5.86 -1.05
C SER A 194 19.93 7.22 -0.36
N THR A 195 18.76 7.57 0.19
CA THR A 195 18.51 8.90 0.78
C THR A 195 18.27 8.87 2.29
N GLY A 196 17.98 7.70 2.87
CA GLY A 196 17.56 7.52 4.26
C GLY A 196 16.19 8.10 4.58
N LYS A 197 15.41 8.51 3.57
CA LYS A 197 14.06 9.05 3.74
C LYS A 197 13.03 7.92 3.80
N PRO A 198 11.91 8.09 4.49
CA PRO A 198 10.86 7.06 4.55
C PRO A 198 10.21 6.74 3.20
N LEU A 199 10.25 7.70 2.25
CA LEU A 199 9.63 7.60 0.94
C LEU A 199 10.67 7.76 -0.16
N PHE A 200 10.50 7.00 -1.24
CA PHE A 200 11.13 7.29 -2.52
C PHE A 200 10.55 8.55 -3.15
N ASP A 201 11.29 9.13 -4.10
CA ASP A 201 10.82 10.32 -4.81
C ASP A 201 9.52 10.04 -5.56
N GLY A 202 8.52 10.92 -5.36
CA GLY A 202 7.20 10.80 -5.97
C GLY A 202 6.24 9.81 -5.31
N GLU A 203 6.64 9.09 -4.25
CA GLU A 203 5.71 8.28 -3.48
C GLU A 203 4.74 9.13 -2.64
N ILE A 204 3.52 8.61 -2.50
CA ILE A 204 2.50 9.13 -1.58
C ILE A 204 2.14 8.06 -0.57
N THR A 205 1.61 8.44 0.59
CA THR A 205 1.22 7.48 1.63
C THR A 205 -0.28 7.34 1.75
N GLY A 206 -0.75 6.19 2.23
CA GLY A 206 -2.14 5.96 2.57
C GLY A 206 -2.35 4.62 3.26
N PHE A 207 -3.60 4.16 3.25
CA PHE A 207 -4.02 2.91 3.87
C PHE A 207 -4.78 2.04 2.88
N LEU A 208 -4.72 0.72 3.07
CA LEU A 208 -5.55 -0.25 2.37
C LEU A 208 -6.69 -0.69 3.29
N ARG A 209 -7.94 -0.40 2.90
CA ARG A 209 -9.15 -0.74 3.68
C ARG A 209 -10.00 -1.75 2.91
N VAL A 210 -10.50 -2.77 3.60
CA VAL A 210 -11.49 -3.71 3.09
C VAL A 210 -12.80 -3.00 2.74
N TYR A 211 -13.34 -3.28 1.56
CA TYR A 211 -14.51 -2.63 0.99
C TYR A 211 -15.36 -3.59 0.15
N GLY A 212 -16.68 -3.41 0.21
CA GLY A 212 -17.63 -4.20 -0.58
C GLY A 212 -17.91 -5.55 0.08
N SER A 213 -19.10 -5.62 0.66
CA SER A 213 -19.77 -6.80 1.23
C SER A 213 -21.27 -6.59 1.02
#